data_AF-A0A7Z8KLB9-F1
#
_entry.id   AF-A0A7Z8KLB9-F1
#
_cell.length_a   1.000
_cell.length_b   1.000
_cell.length_c   1.000
_cell.angle_alpha   90.00
_cell.angle_beta   90.00
_cell.angle_gamma   90.00
#
_symmetry.space_group_name_H-M   'P 1'
#
loop_
_entity.id
_entity.type
_entity.pdbx_description
1 polymer ?
#
loop_
_entity_poly.entity_id
_entity_poly.type
_entity_poly.pdbx_seq_one_letter_code
_entity_poly.pdbx_strand_id
1 'polypeptide(L)'
;MVQKLLQLLCIVLLTCAMLGSGVAIAPSSDYYDITLTEGEIAEIQDGYYLSVIDVNTDRETARFIVSYYDTSVLDQYYAIGDYLYYEDSNIVVQFKVSDVYYDSYYGYDYVVISDLYLYPDYTVTYDDSSTARTDVDYSDFTFVEGDVVEIQDGYHLTVEDVDTYSETVRFILSYYDTSVLDQYYAIGDYLYYEDRNIVVQFKVSDVYYDSYYGYDYVVISDLYLYPDYTVTYVYSDYDRPDTSDEDALYEMISTLIFIFIVALVLRKISKNRKKNKVDKNSGDGIEPKSGFSGQSQNNLPDSKGNVDAVKNSASVASVSKDPKKKPVIVKSAIQYKGSNILYKIKVENPSDEPLGDITISLFVPEVFHVKESRKNISMLQSGEGKTVTFIIRPTGECGDCILSGNIRYYDYSMKKHVQVDLSNKMVNIVCPVLKVMEIDENNWRLNVSSMMIAEEDTKDLEIPAENLFDITTRILKDLNMYMITPEVTSTQQLFTGVARFYAQGVAGMKYAAYIEVVGKRKSRLIVKAWAEKEEALTGFYHKILEEIEKRTDIKLFVDDSLTQYNINSTTIQDSVIQRSNIGTGKRKCPQCGREAGDNERFCLKCGQKLD
;
A
#
# COMPACT_ATOMS: atom_id res chain seq x y z
N MET A 1 11.02 57.82 16.30
CA MET A 1 12.05 56.84 15.86
C MET A 1 12.31 55.80 16.95
N VAL A 2 12.48 56.23 18.22
CA VAL A 2 12.64 55.33 19.39
C VAL A 2 11.48 54.33 19.56
N GLN A 3 10.23 54.76 19.36
CA GLN A 3 9.05 53.88 19.49
C GLN A 3 8.99 52.75 18.45
N LYS A 4 9.45 53.00 17.21
CA LYS A 4 9.50 51.96 16.16
C LYS A 4 10.65 50.97 16.40
N LEU A 5 11.75 51.44 16.99
CA LEU A 5 12.86 50.56 17.39
C LEU A 5 12.45 49.64 18.54
N LEU A 6 11.71 50.17 19.52
CA LEU A 6 11.18 49.39 20.64
C LEU A 6 10.15 48.35 20.18
N GLN A 7 9.26 48.70 19.25
CA GLN A 7 8.34 47.73 18.64
C GLN A 7 9.05 46.62 17.88
N LEU A 8 10.11 46.94 17.14
CA LEU A 8 10.89 45.92 16.42
C LEU A 8 11.61 44.98 17.41
N LEU A 9 12.16 45.53 18.50
CA LEU A 9 12.86 44.75 19.53
C LEU A 9 11.89 43.84 20.31
N CYS A 10 10.68 44.31 20.59
CA CYS A 10 9.63 43.47 21.19
C CYS A 10 9.17 42.36 20.24
N ILE A 11 9.06 42.61 18.94
CA ILE A 11 8.70 41.57 17.96
C ILE A 11 9.80 40.50 17.87
N VAL A 12 11.08 40.91 17.85
CA VAL A 12 12.21 39.98 17.82
C VAL A 12 12.28 39.14 19.10
N LEU A 13 12.08 39.75 20.28
CA LEU A 13 12.00 39.03 21.55
C LEU A 13 10.80 38.08 21.62
N LEU A 14 9.64 38.46 21.06
CA LEU A 14 8.48 37.57 20.99
C LEU A 14 8.72 36.38 20.05
N THR A 15 9.38 36.59 18.91
CA THR A 15 9.73 35.49 17.98
C THR A 15 10.78 34.56 18.55
N CYS A 16 11.74 35.06 19.34
CA CYS A 16 12.71 34.21 20.03
C CYS A 16 12.08 33.43 21.19
N ALA A 17 11.10 34.00 21.89
CA ALA A 17 10.39 33.30 22.97
C ALA A 17 9.46 32.19 22.43
N MET A 18 8.84 32.38 21.26
CA MET A 18 7.97 31.37 20.62
C MET A 18 8.74 30.19 20.02
N LEU A 19 10.04 30.35 19.75
CA LEU A 19 10.91 29.28 19.25
C LEU A 19 11.62 28.50 20.37
N GLY A 20 11.50 28.93 21.63
CA GLY A 20 12.26 28.41 22.78
C GLY A 20 11.51 27.49 23.74
N SER A 21 10.24 27.14 23.48
CA SER A 21 9.45 26.29 24.39
C SER A 21 8.83 25.10 23.67
N GLY A 22 9.66 24.09 23.39
CA GLY A 22 9.20 22.73 23.10
C GLY A 22 8.73 22.07 24.39
N VAL A 23 7.50 22.34 24.80
CA VAL A 23 6.80 21.47 25.74
C VAL A 23 6.27 20.32 24.91
N ALA A 24 6.80 19.11 25.13
CA ALA A 24 6.27 17.89 24.57
C ALA A 24 4.82 17.70 25.05
N ILE A 25 3.87 18.05 24.20
CA ILE A 25 2.50 17.61 24.32
C ILE A 25 2.48 16.22 23.73
N ALA A 26 2.40 15.20 24.59
CA ALA A 26 2.11 13.84 24.16
C ALA A 26 0.79 13.87 23.37
N PRO A 27 0.72 13.33 22.15
CA PRO A 27 -0.54 13.19 21.45
C PRO A 27 -1.44 12.27 22.27
N SER A 28 -2.67 12.71 22.55
CA SER A 28 -3.72 11.79 22.97
C SER A 28 -4.01 10.86 21.79
N SER A 29 -3.48 9.64 21.83
CA SER A 29 -3.82 8.60 20.87
C SER A 29 -5.28 8.21 21.11
N ASP A 30 -6.17 8.63 20.20
CA ASP A 30 -7.46 7.96 20.08
C ASP A 30 -7.14 6.51 19.69
N TYR A 31 -7.32 5.59 20.64
CA TYR A 31 -7.09 4.17 20.43
C TYR A 31 -8.11 3.66 19.40
N TYR A 32 -7.63 3.27 18.22
CA TYR A 32 -8.47 2.64 17.21
C TYR A 32 -8.54 1.14 17.51
N ASP A 33 -9.75 0.65 17.74
CA ASP A 33 -10.03 -0.78 17.74
C ASP A 33 -9.96 -1.30 16.29
N ILE A 34 -9.30 -2.43 16.09
CA ILE A 34 -9.17 -3.10 14.79
C ILE A 34 -10.00 -4.38 14.85
N THR A 35 -10.81 -4.61 13.82
CA THR A 35 -11.63 -5.82 13.68
C THR A 35 -11.02 -6.74 12.64
N LEU A 36 -10.79 -8.00 13.02
CA LEU A 36 -10.27 -9.04 12.14
C LEU A 36 -11.27 -10.22 12.11
N THR A 37 -11.58 -10.70 10.92
CA THR A 37 -12.50 -11.84 10.70
C THR A 37 -11.77 -13.18 10.73
N GLU A 38 -12.48 -14.26 11.08
CA GLU A 38 -11.90 -15.60 10.99
C GLU A 38 -11.43 -15.92 9.55
N GLY A 39 -10.19 -16.39 9.41
CA GLY A 39 -9.52 -16.63 8.14
C GLY A 39 -8.82 -15.41 7.54
N GLU A 40 -8.90 -14.24 8.17
CA GLU A 40 -8.23 -13.03 7.70
C GLU A 40 -6.72 -13.10 7.95
N ILE A 41 -5.96 -12.61 6.97
CA ILE A 41 -4.51 -12.48 7.01
C ILE A 41 -4.17 -11.01 6.80
N ALA A 42 -3.51 -10.41 7.78
CA ALA A 42 -3.03 -9.03 7.72
C ALA A 42 -1.51 -9.03 7.68
N GLU A 43 -0.93 -8.37 6.69
CA GLU A 43 0.52 -8.09 6.69
C GLU A 43 0.81 -7.04 7.77
N ILE A 44 1.75 -7.38 8.65
CA ILE A 44 2.20 -6.49 9.73
C ILE A 44 3.31 -5.59 9.18
N GLN A 45 4.42 -6.20 8.75
CA GLN A 45 5.60 -5.53 8.22
C GLN A 45 6.61 -6.55 7.64
N ASP A 46 7.31 -6.20 6.56
CA ASP A 46 8.51 -6.90 6.04
C ASP A 46 8.39 -8.43 5.95
N GLY A 47 7.27 -8.93 5.42
CA GLY A 47 7.03 -10.37 5.27
C GLY A 47 6.50 -11.07 6.52
N TYR A 48 6.21 -10.33 7.59
CA TYR A 48 5.44 -10.81 8.74
C TYR A 48 3.94 -10.65 8.53
N TYR A 49 3.19 -11.72 8.83
CA TYR A 49 1.74 -11.77 8.70
C TYR A 49 1.09 -12.17 10.02
N LEU A 50 0.02 -11.49 10.40
CA LEU A 50 -0.91 -11.88 11.46
C LEU A 50 -2.12 -12.56 10.82
N SER A 51 -2.33 -13.83 11.15
CA SER A 51 -3.47 -14.61 10.66
C SER A 51 -4.43 -14.94 11.80
N VAL A 52 -5.73 -14.74 11.60
CA VAL A 52 -6.78 -15.18 12.53
C VAL A 52 -7.29 -16.54 12.06
N ILE A 53 -6.92 -17.61 12.75
CA ILE A 53 -7.17 -18.97 12.27
C ILE A 53 -8.54 -19.50 12.69
N ASP A 54 -8.95 -19.18 13.91
CA ASP A 54 -10.17 -19.71 14.54
C ASP A 54 -10.67 -18.67 15.54
N VAL A 55 -11.98 -18.41 15.52
CA VAL A 55 -12.64 -17.48 16.45
C VAL A 55 -13.80 -18.21 17.10
N ASN A 56 -13.66 -18.55 18.38
CA ASN A 56 -14.67 -19.29 19.12
C ASN A 56 -15.46 -18.37 20.06
N THR A 57 -16.65 -17.97 19.62
CA THR A 57 -17.53 -17.08 20.37
C THR A 57 -18.17 -17.73 21.60
N ASP A 58 -18.34 -19.06 21.62
CA ASP A 58 -18.85 -19.78 22.80
C ASP A 58 -17.82 -19.83 23.94
N ARG A 59 -16.52 -19.81 23.60
CA ARG A 59 -15.39 -19.85 24.55
C ARG A 59 -14.73 -18.50 24.76
N GLU A 60 -15.15 -17.47 24.02
CA GLU A 60 -14.55 -16.14 24.05
C GLU A 60 -13.03 -16.18 23.76
N THR A 61 -12.61 -17.00 22.79
CA THR A 61 -11.20 -17.18 22.42
C THR A 61 -10.96 -17.01 20.93
N ALA A 62 -9.81 -16.47 20.54
CA ALA A 62 -9.32 -16.42 19.17
C ALA A 62 -7.92 -17.06 19.05
N ARG A 63 -7.65 -17.76 17.95
CA ARG A 63 -6.34 -18.32 17.63
C ARG A 63 -5.63 -17.42 16.63
N PHE A 64 -4.48 -16.91 17.02
CA PHE A 64 -3.63 -16.10 16.15
C PHE A 64 -2.39 -16.89 15.73
N ILE A 65 -1.98 -16.69 14.48
CA ILE A 65 -0.67 -17.09 13.98
C ILE A 65 0.10 -15.83 13.55
N VAL A 66 1.33 -15.69 14.04
CA VAL A 66 2.31 -14.78 13.44
C VAL A 66 3.23 -15.62 12.58
N SER A 67 3.39 -15.26 11.31
CA SER A 67 4.28 -15.96 10.38
C SER A 67 5.25 -15.01 9.69
N TYR A 68 6.45 -15.50 9.37
CA TYR A 68 7.45 -14.82 8.54
C TYR A 68 7.67 -15.64 7.25
N TYR A 69 7.33 -15.08 6.09
CA TYR A 69 7.40 -15.75 4.78
C TYR A 69 6.94 -17.23 4.82
N ASP A 70 5.70 -17.45 5.26
CA ASP A 70 5.03 -18.76 5.41
C ASP A 70 5.50 -19.65 6.59
N THR A 71 6.53 -19.24 7.34
CA THR A 71 6.97 -19.97 8.55
C THR A 71 6.25 -19.42 9.78
N SER A 72 5.49 -20.26 10.47
CA SER A 72 4.83 -19.87 11.73
C SER A 72 5.88 -19.66 12.83
N VAL A 73 5.94 -18.45 13.37
CA VAL A 73 6.81 -18.07 14.49
C VAL A 73 6.06 -17.97 15.81
N LEU A 74 4.73 -17.80 15.76
CA LEU A 74 3.84 -17.88 16.90
C LEU A 74 2.52 -18.51 16.46
N ASP A 75 1.98 -19.44 17.26
CA ASP A 75 0.67 -20.05 17.05
C ASP A 75 0.00 -20.34 18.40
N GLN A 76 -0.97 -19.51 18.79
CA GLN A 76 -1.54 -19.58 20.14
C GLN A 76 -2.99 -19.09 20.21
N TYR A 77 -3.74 -19.65 21.17
CA TYR A 77 -5.08 -19.21 21.56
C TYR A 77 -5.02 -18.12 22.64
N TYR A 78 -5.86 -17.10 22.48
CA TYR A 78 -6.00 -15.97 23.39
C TYR A 78 -7.48 -15.76 23.74
N ALA A 79 -7.79 -15.56 25.01
CA ALA A 79 -9.12 -15.21 25.48
C ALA A 79 -9.37 -13.70 25.44
N ILE A 80 -10.63 -13.28 25.52
CA ILE A 80 -10.97 -11.86 25.73
C ILE A 80 -10.25 -11.33 26.97
N GLY A 81 -9.55 -10.20 26.79
CA GLY A 81 -8.75 -9.54 27.81
C GLY A 81 -7.26 -9.92 27.81
N ASP A 82 -6.87 -10.99 27.12
CA ASP A 82 -5.47 -11.40 27.00
C ASP A 82 -4.69 -10.42 26.12
N TYR A 83 -3.39 -10.34 26.38
CA TYR A 83 -2.43 -9.61 25.55
C TYR A 83 -1.61 -10.61 24.75
N LEU A 84 -1.59 -10.42 23.43
CA LEU A 84 -0.58 -11.01 22.56
C LEU A 84 0.68 -10.16 22.66
N TYR A 85 1.82 -10.81 22.85
CA TYR A 85 3.15 -10.23 22.77
C TYR A 85 4.06 -11.17 21.99
N TYR A 86 4.63 -10.65 20.91
CA TYR A 86 5.63 -11.32 20.10
C TYR A 86 6.77 -10.35 19.84
N GLU A 87 8.00 -10.81 20.03
CA GLU A 87 9.21 -10.05 19.79
C GLU A 87 10.25 -10.98 19.19
N ASP A 88 10.86 -10.53 18.10
CA ASP A 88 12.10 -11.09 17.57
C ASP A 88 13.04 -9.96 17.17
N SER A 89 14.15 -10.30 16.50
CA SER A 89 15.16 -9.32 16.09
C SER A 89 14.64 -8.26 15.10
N ASN A 90 13.49 -8.49 14.46
CA ASN A 90 12.99 -7.64 13.38
C ASN A 90 11.74 -6.87 13.78
N ILE A 91 10.85 -7.45 14.59
CA ILE A 91 9.58 -6.83 14.96
C ILE A 91 9.20 -7.05 16.43
N VAL A 92 8.51 -6.07 16.98
CA VAL A 92 7.70 -6.22 18.20
C VAL A 92 6.23 -6.02 17.85
N VAL A 93 5.42 -7.05 18.10
CA VAL A 93 3.96 -7.04 17.91
C VAL A 93 3.30 -7.23 19.27
N GLN A 94 2.54 -6.23 19.69
CA GLN A 94 1.74 -6.32 20.90
C GLN A 94 0.33 -5.83 20.63
N PHE A 95 -0.68 -6.55 21.11
CA PHE A 95 -2.06 -6.06 21.14
C PHE A 95 -2.87 -6.79 22.20
N LYS A 96 -4.01 -6.19 22.57
CA LYS A 96 -4.99 -6.81 23.45
C LYS A 96 -6.15 -7.39 22.64
N VAL A 97 -6.62 -8.57 22.99
CA VAL A 97 -7.91 -9.09 22.53
C VAL A 97 -9.02 -8.37 23.30
N SER A 98 -9.63 -7.36 22.70
CA SER A 98 -10.69 -6.56 23.33
C SER A 98 -11.98 -7.33 23.47
N ASP A 99 -12.38 -8.04 22.41
CA ASP A 99 -13.68 -8.69 22.32
C ASP A 99 -13.74 -9.72 21.20
N VAL A 100 -14.72 -10.63 21.25
CA VAL A 100 -14.97 -11.66 20.24
C VAL A 100 -16.48 -11.73 19.96
N TYR A 101 -16.89 -11.63 18.70
CA TYR A 101 -18.30 -11.50 18.31
C TYR A 101 -18.71 -12.47 17.21
N TYR A 102 -19.96 -12.92 17.28
CA TYR A 102 -20.64 -13.60 16.18
C TYR A 102 -21.62 -12.63 15.51
N ASP A 103 -21.40 -12.31 14.23
CA ASP A 103 -22.37 -11.52 13.47
C ASP A 103 -23.45 -12.42 12.87
N SER A 104 -24.60 -12.51 13.54
CA SER A 104 -25.75 -13.29 13.04
C SER A 104 -26.29 -12.84 11.68
N TYR A 105 -26.03 -11.60 11.26
CA TYR A 105 -26.49 -11.08 9.97
C TYR A 105 -25.61 -11.56 8.82
N TYR A 106 -24.29 -11.66 9.06
CA TYR A 106 -23.33 -12.09 8.04
C TYR A 106 -22.85 -13.54 8.17
N GLY A 107 -23.08 -14.18 9.32
CA GLY A 107 -22.77 -15.58 9.57
C GLY A 107 -21.27 -15.88 9.70
N TYR A 108 -20.49 -14.94 10.25
CA TYR A 108 -19.07 -15.15 10.55
C TYR A 108 -18.71 -14.62 11.94
N ASP A 109 -17.68 -15.23 12.52
CA ASP A 109 -17.06 -14.80 13.77
C ASP A 109 -15.93 -13.80 13.49
N TYR A 110 -15.75 -12.83 14.39
CA TYR A 110 -14.66 -11.85 14.31
C TYR A 110 -14.12 -11.49 15.70
N VAL A 111 -12.87 -11.05 15.72
CA VAL A 111 -12.16 -10.59 16.92
C VAL A 111 -11.88 -9.10 16.81
N VAL A 112 -12.01 -8.39 17.93
CA VAL A 112 -11.63 -6.99 18.05
C VAL A 112 -10.36 -6.91 18.87
N ILE A 113 -9.32 -6.30 18.30
CA ILE A 113 -8.06 -6.04 18.99
C ILE A 113 -7.88 -4.55 19.26
N SER A 114 -7.31 -4.21 20.40
CA SER A 114 -6.94 -2.85 20.80
C SER A 114 -5.48 -2.79 21.23
N ASP A 115 -5.01 -1.60 21.58
CA ASP A 115 -3.64 -1.37 22.05
C ASP A 115 -2.58 -1.93 21.09
N LEU A 116 -2.85 -1.92 19.78
CA LEU A 116 -1.90 -2.41 18.78
C LEU A 116 -0.65 -1.54 18.79
N TYR A 117 0.46 -2.17 19.13
CA TYR A 117 1.79 -1.59 19.14
C TYR A 117 2.67 -2.40 18.19
N LEU A 118 3.12 -1.74 17.13
CA LEU A 118 4.05 -2.28 16.15
C LEU A 118 5.31 -1.43 16.20
N TYR A 119 6.41 -2.02 16.69
CA TYR A 119 7.72 -1.39 16.61
C TYR A 119 8.55 -2.11 15.55
N PRO A 120 8.84 -1.46 14.42
CA PRO A 120 10.05 -1.77 13.71
C PRO A 120 11.23 -1.26 14.53
N ASP A 121 12.23 -2.09 14.79
CA ASP A 121 13.49 -1.60 15.34
C ASP A 121 14.29 -0.87 14.24
N TYR A 122 13.80 0.29 13.78
CA TYR A 122 14.54 1.21 12.92
C TYR A 122 15.50 2.05 13.78
N THR A 123 16.57 1.42 14.27
CA THR A 123 17.76 2.15 14.73
C THR A 123 19.00 1.90 13.87
N VAL A 124 18.84 1.41 12.64
CA VAL A 124 19.92 1.41 11.64
C VAL A 124 19.80 2.65 10.75
N THR A 125 20.56 3.69 11.09
CA THR A 125 20.89 4.76 10.12
C THR A 125 22.10 4.30 9.32
N TYR A 126 21.89 4.00 8.03
CA TYR A 126 22.95 3.61 7.11
C TYR A 126 23.83 4.83 6.79
N ASP A 127 25.06 4.84 7.30
CA ASP A 127 26.14 5.65 6.74
C ASP A 127 26.87 4.79 5.70
N ASP A 128 26.56 5.06 4.43
CA ASP A 128 27.12 4.40 3.24
C ASP A 128 28.59 4.81 2.99
N SER A 129 29.46 4.58 3.98
CA SER A 129 30.89 4.76 3.82
C SER A 129 31.70 3.57 4.33
N SER A 130 31.92 2.64 3.39
CA SER A 130 33.08 1.74 3.31
C SER A 130 33.25 0.69 4.42
N THR A 131 32.68 -0.50 4.20
CA THR A 131 33.42 -1.77 4.36
C THR A 131 32.92 -2.76 3.30
N ALA A 132 33.86 -3.48 2.69
CA ALA A 132 33.53 -4.49 1.70
C ALA A 132 32.79 -5.64 2.39
N ARG A 133 31.47 -5.71 2.20
CA ARG A 133 30.67 -6.86 2.54
C ARG A 133 31.03 -7.97 1.54
N THR A 134 31.66 -9.04 2.02
CA THR A 134 31.53 -10.33 1.35
C THR A 134 30.12 -10.83 1.67
N ASP A 135 29.18 -10.57 0.76
CA ASP A 135 27.93 -11.34 0.70
C ASP A 135 28.33 -12.81 0.48
N VAL A 136 28.36 -13.58 1.57
CA VAL A 136 28.47 -15.03 1.47
C VAL A 136 27.06 -15.52 1.16
N ASP A 137 26.88 -15.96 -0.08
CA ASP A 137 25.70 -16.66 -0.57
C ASP A 137 25.22 -17.70 0.45
N TYR A 138 23.90 -17.87 0.60
CA TYR A 138 23.22 -18.86 1.44
C TYR A 138 23.69 -20.29 1.10
N SER A 139 24.87 -20.64 1.59
CA SER A 139 25.56 -21.89 1.31
C SER A 139 25.64 -22.67 2.60
N ASP A 140 25.25 -23.94 2.51
CA ASP A 140 25.43 -24.89 3.59
C ASP A 140 26.94 -25.03 3.87
N PHE A 141 27.33 -24.95 5.13
CA PHE A 141 28.72 -25.16 5.56
C PHE A 141 28.87 -26.59 6.06
N THR A 142 29.88 -27.30 5.56
CA THR A 142 30.18 -28.67 5.98
C THR A 142 31.47 -28.70 6.81
N PHE A 143 31.40 -29.31 7.99
CA PHE A 143 32.54 -29.52 8.90
C PHE A 143 32.76 -31.00 9.15
N VAL A 144 33.99 -31.36 9.48
CA VAL A 144 34.41 -32.69 9.92
C VAL A 144 34.58 -32.69 11.44
N GLU A 145 34.34 -33.83 12.08
CA GLU A 145 34.73 -34.03 13.49
C GLU A 145 36.20 -33.64 13.73
N GLY A 146 36.43 -32.76 14.70
CA GLY A 146 37.74 -32.18 15.04
C GLY A 146 38.05 -30.85 14.37
N ASP A 147 37.20 -30.33 13.48
CA ASP A 147 37.41 -29.02 12.85
C ASP A 147 37.31 -27.89 13.88
N VAL A 148 38.21 -26.90 13.72
CA VAL A 148 38.24 -25.65 14.49
C VAL A 148 38.27 -24.49 13.51
N VAL A 149 37.26 -23.62 13.59
CA VAL A 149 37.13 -22.46 12.70
C VAL A 149 37.01 -21.18 13.52
N GLU A 150 37.89 -20.22 13.22
CA GLU A 150 37.79 -18.87 13.75
C GLU A 150 36.66 -18.13 13.02
N ILE A 151 35.59 -17.80 13.76
CA ILE A 151 34.39 -17.15 13.20
C ILE A 151 34.41 -15.63 13.38
N GLN A 152 35.16 -15.13 14.37
CA GLN A 152 35.43 -13.71 14.63
C GLN A 152 36.71 -13.61 15.48
N ASP A 153 37.36 -12.45 15.54
CA ASP A 153 38.62 -12.23 16.27
C ASP A 153 38.58 -12.80 17.70
N GLY A 154 39.28 -13.92 17.90
CA GLY A 154 39.35 -14.65 19.16
C GLY A 154 38.24 -15.68 19.41
N TYR A 155 37.14 -15.69 18.66
CA TYR A 155 36.07 -16.70 18.76
C TYR A 155 36.30 -17.88 17.83
N HIS A 156 36.35 -19.08 18.39
CA HIS A 156 36.55 -20.34 17.65
C HIS A 156 35.37 -21.28 17.87
N LEU A 157 34.76 -21.73 16.78
CA LEU A 157 33.77 -22.81 16.77
C LEU A 157 34.49 -24.12 16.49
N THR A 158 34.35 -25.08 17.41
CA THR A 158 34.94 -26.42 17.32
C THR A 158 33.83 -27.46 17.20
N VAL A 159 33.99 -28.38 16.25
CA VAL A 159 33.14 -29.58 16.12
C VAL A 159 33.85 -30.72 16.85
N GLU A 160 33.46 -31.02 18.09
CA GLU A 160 34.22 -31.95 18.92
C GLU A 160 33.87 -33.42 18.67
N ASP A 161 32.58 -33.72 18.50
CA ASP A 161 32.04 -35.09 18.42
C ASP A 161 30.83 -35.07 17.47
N VAL A 162 30.82 -35.96 16.47
CA VAL A 162 29.73 -36.09 15.49
C VAL A 162 29.26 -37.54 15.50
N ASP A 163 28.12 -37.82 16.13
CA ASP A 163 27.57 -39.17 16.21
C ASP A 163 26.48 -39.37 15.14
N THR A 164 26.87 -40.01 14.04
CA THR A 164 25.97 -40.32 12.92
C THR A 164 24.91 -41.39 13.25
N TYR A 165 25.02 -42.11 14.37
CA TYR A 165 24.00 -43.05 14.83
C TYR A 165 22.92 -42.39 15.68
N SER A 166 23.29 -41.40 16.51
CA SER A 166 22.33 -40.64 17.30
C SER A 166 21.87 -39.36 16.61
N GLU A 167 22.44 -39.04 15.43
CA GLU A 167 22.19 -37.82 14.66
C GLU A 167 22.46 -36.55 15.49
N THR A 168 23.53 -36.60 16.30
CA THR A 168 23.91 -35.50 17.20
C THR A 168 25.33 -35.01 16.94
N VAL A 169 25.58 -33.75 17.24
CA VAL A 169 26.87 -33.09 17.13
C VAL A 169 27.14 -32.24 18.37
N ARG A 170 28.37 -32.29 18.89
CA ARG A 170 28.83 -31.42 19.98
C ARG A 170 29.59 -30.24 19.42
N PHE A 171 29.03 -29.05 19.61
CA PHE A 171 29.72 -27.79 19.29
C PHE A 171 30.30 -27.17 20.56
N ILE A 172 31.57 -26.76 20.47
CA ILE A 172 32.21 -25.89 21.46
C ILE A 172 32.46 -24.53 20.81
N LEU A 173 31.87 -23.47 21.38
CA LEU A 173 32.26 -22.10 21.08
C LEU A 173 33.22 -21.63 22.17
N SER A 174 34.37 -21.12 21.76
CA SER A 174 35.42 -20.65 22.67
C SER A 174 35.87 -19.23 22.34
N TYR A 175 36.14 -18.42 23.36
CA TYR A 175 36.83 -17.14 23.24
C TYR A 175 38.26 -17.31 23.76
N TYR A 176 39.23 -17.26 22.86
CA TYR A 176 40.59 -17.75 23.07
C TYR A 176 40.56 -19.18 23.64
N ASP A 177 41.21 -19.45 24.77
CA ASP A 177 41.27 -20.77 25.39
C ASP A 177 40.07 -21.08 26.32
N THR A 178 39.05 -20.21 26.36
CA THR A 178 37.91 -20.36 27.28
C THR A 178 36.64 -20.75 26.55
N SER A 179 36.09 -21.92 26.86
CA SER A 179 34.79 -22.36 26.35
C SER A 179 33.67 -21.49 26.91
N VAL A 180 32.90 -20.86 26.03
CA VAL A 180 31.72 -20.04 26.35
C VAL A 180 30.41 -20.78 26.08
N LEU A 181 30.43 -21.78 25.20
CA LEU A 181 29.33 -22.71 24.93
C LEU A 181 29.91 -24.10 24.68
N ASP A 182 29.29 -25.12 25.25
CA ASP A 182 29.65 -26.54 25.07
C ASP A 182 28.38 -27.38 25.20
N GLN A 183 27.77 -27.74 24.08
CA GLN A 183 26.46 -28.39 24.03
C GLN A 183 26.34 -29.36 22.85
N TYR A 184 25.47 -30.36 23.02
CA TYR A 184 25.05 -31.29 21.97
C TYR A 184 23.78 -30.77 21.27
N TYR A 185 23.73 -30.93 19.95
CA TYR A 185 22.63 -30.55 19.08
C TYR A 185 22.24 -31.72 18.18
N ALA A 186 20.96 -31.93 17.94
CA ALA A 186 20.46 -32.90 16.97
C ALA A 186 20.17 -32.24 15.61
N ILE A 187 20.00 -33.04 14.55
CA ILE A 187 19.53 -32.53 13.25
C ILE A 187 18.20 -31.78 13.44
N GLY A 188 18.15 -30.56 12.91
CA GLY A 188 17.01 -29.64 13.02
C GLY A 188 17.11 -28.64 14.16
N ASP A 189 18.01 -28.86 15.13
CA ASP A 189 18.22 -27.92 16.23
C ASP A 189 18.91 -26.64 15.75
N TYR A 190 18.62 -25.55 16.45
CA TYR A 190 19.25 -24.25 16.24
C TYR A 190 20.23 -23.98 17.38
N LEU A 191 21.46 -23.67 17.01
CA LEU A 191 22.41 -23.04 17.92
C LEU A 191 22.15 -21.54 17.93
N TYR A 192 22.02 -20.97 19.12
CA TYR A 192 22.02 -19.53 19.35
C TYR A 192 22.94 -19.22 20.52
N TYR A 193 23.93 -18.36 20.28
CA TYR A 193 24.80 -17.82 21.30
C TYR A 193 24.93 -16.31 21.11
N GLU A 194 24.82 -15.58 22.20
CA GLU A 194 24.98 -14.13 22.23
C GLU A 194 25.77 -13.74 23.47
N ASP A 195 26.80 -12.93 23.25
CA ASP A 195 27.43 -12.15 24.29
C ASP A 195 27.64 -10.69 23.82
N ARG A 196 28.38 -9.90 24.60
CA ARG A 196 28.62 -8.48 24.31
C ARG A 196 29.45 -8.21 23.06
N ASN A 197 30.05 -9.23 22.45
CA ASN A 197 30.98 -9.08 21.33
C ASN A 197 30.50 -9.83 20.08
N ILE A 198 29.71 -10.90 20.24
CA ILE A 198 29.26 -11.71 19.11
C ILE A 198 27.86 -12.29 19.31
N VAL A 199 27.11 -12.33 18.21
CA VAL A 199 25.95 -13.22 18.03
C VAL A 199 26.31 -14.29 17.02
N VAL A 200 26.14 -15.56 17.39
CA VAL A 200 26.34 -16.75 16.55
C VAL A 200 25.03 -17.51 16.49
N GLN A 201 24.49 -17.67 15.29
CA GLN A 201 23.30 -18.47 15.06
C GLN A 201 23.46 -19.35 13.83
N PHE A 202 23.05 -20.61 13.92
CA PHE A 202 22.93 -21.51 12.77
C PHE A 202 22.02 -22.70 13.08
N LYS A 203 21.59 -23.41 12.04
CA LYS A 203 20.85 -24.66 12.13
C LYS A 203 21.73 -25.86 11.83
N VAL A 204 21.59 -26.95 12.58
CA VAL A 204 22.15 -28.25 12.18
C VAL A 204 21.25 -28.88 11.13
N SER A 205 21.71 -28.91 9.88
CA SER A 205 20.90 -29.34 8.73
C SER A 205 21.03 -30.82 8.42
N ASP A 206 22.22 -31.38 8.60
CA ASP A 206 22.47 -32.80 8.35
C ASP A 206 23.70 -33.31 9.13
N VAL A 207 23.75 -34.61 9.38
CA VAL A 207 24.89 -35.32 9.96
C VAL A 207 25.05 -36.65 9.22
N TYR A 208 26.23 -36.92 8.63
CA TYR A 208 26.43 -38.13 7.83
C TYR A 208 27.87 -38.67 7.90
N TYR A 209 28.00 -39.99 7.71
CA TYR A 209 29.30 -40.69 7.66
C TYR A 209 29.74 -40.89 6.21
N ASP A 210 30.89 -40.34 5.82
CA ASP A 210 31.48 -40.63 4.51
C ASP A 210 32.37 -41.88 4.60
N SER A 211 31.83 -43.01 4.11
CA SER A 211 32.55 -44.28 4.06
C SER A 211 33.85 -44.28 3.24
N TYR A 212 34.02 -43.33 2.30
CA TYR A 212 35.21 -43.24 1.48
C TYR A 212 36.39 -42.65 2.26
N TYR A 213 36.13 -41.63 3.08
CA TYR A 213 37.16 -40.97 3.88
C TYR A 213 37.23 -41.48 5.33
N GLY A 214 36.18 -42.15 5.80
CA GLY A 214 36.09 -42.69 7.16
C GLY A 214 35.94 -41.61 8.22
N TYR A 215 35.23 -40.52 7.90
CA TYR A 215 34.95 -39.41 8.82
C TYR A 215 33.44 -39.15 8.92
N ASP A 216 33.06 -38.65 10.09
CA ASP A 216 31.73 -38.12 10.36
C ASP A 216 31.69 -36.61 10.05
N TYR A 217 30.63 -36.18 9.37
CA TYR A 217 30.45 -34.82 8.88
C TYR A 217 29.18 -34.21 9.47
N VAL A 218 29.20 -32.90 9.68
CA VAL A 218 28.03 -32.09 10.02
C VAL A 218 27.84 -30.99 8.98
N VAL A 219 26.60 -30.76 8.58
CA VAL A 219 26.20 -29.66 7.70
C VAL A 219 25.39 -28.66 8.53
N ILE A 220 25.79 -27.40 8.50
CA ILE A 220 25.01 -26.30 9.09
C ILE A 220 24.49 -25.37 8.00
N SER A 221 23.27 -24.87 8.16
CA SER A 221 22.70 -23.81 7.32
C SER A 221 22.43 -22.57 8.16
N ASP A 222 22.09 -21.47 7.47
CA ASP A 222 21.63 -20.24 8.11
C ASP A 222 22.66 -19.67 9.11
N LEU A 223 23.95 -19.73 8.76
CA LEU A 223 25.00 -19.17 9.62
C LEU A 223 24.94 -17.64 9.61
N TYR A 224 24.58 -17.06 10.75
CA TYR A 224 24.60 -15.63 11.01
C TYR A 224 25.64 -15.28 12.06
N LEU A 225 26.54 -14.35 11.72
CA LEU A 225 27.60 -13.83 12.59
C LEU A 225 27.48 -12.31 12.64
N TYR A 226 27.19 -11.75 13.81
CA TYR A 226 27.21 -10.30 14.04
C TYR A 226 28.31 -9.94 15.05
N PRO A 227 29.27 -9.07 14.67
CA PRO A 227 30.07 -8.37 15.67
C PRO A 227 29.15 -7.33 16.33
N ASP A 228 28.89 -7.46 17.63
CA ASP A 228 28.13 -6.45 18.36
C ASP A 228 28.96 -5.15 18.41
N TYR A 229 28.49 -4.12 17.71
CA TYR A 229 29.06 -2.78 17.84
C TYR A 229 28.68 -2.28 19.22
N THR A 230 29.59 -2.41 20.19
CA THR A 230 29.39 -1.83 21.52
C THR A 230 28.94 -0.38 21.37
N VAL A 231 27.68 -0.15 21.70
CA VAL A 231 27.07 1.16 21.86
C VAL A 231 27.96 1.95 22.83
N THR A 232 28.63 2.98 22.32
CA THR A 232 29.23 4.00 23.18
C THR A 232 28.09 4.68 23.95
N TYR A 233 27.79 4.17 25.15
CA TYR A 233 27.01 4.91 26.12
C TYR A 233 27.81 6.15 26.52
N VAL A 234 27.56 7.27 25.84
CA VAL A 234 28.01 8.58 26.31
C VAL A 234 27.16 8.94 27.53
N TYR A 235 27.57 8.44 28.70
CA TYR A 235 27.21 9.08 29.97
C TYR A 235 27.89 10.47 29.96
N SER A 236 27.09 11.52 29.78
CA SER A 236 27.54 12.90 29.98
C SER A 236 27.56 13.18 31.48
N ASP A 237 28.63 12.75 32.15
CA ASP A 237 29.01 13.31 33.44
C ASP A 237 29.95 14.50 33.21
N TYR A 238 29.65 15.58 33.93
CA TYR A 238 30.38 16.83 33.92
C TYR A 238 31.82 16.63 34.43
N ASP A 239 32.84 16.93 33.60
CA ASP A 239 33.93 17.87 33.94
C ASP A 239 34.94 18.07 32.78
N ARG A 240 34.93 19.31 32.26
CA ARG A 240 35.94 20.13 31.55
C ARG A 240 37.41 19.64 31.44
N PRO A 241 38.22 20.26 30.53
CA PRO A 241 38.11 20.38 29.07
C PRO A 241 39.39 19.90 28.34
N ASP A 242 39.32 19.59 27.05
CA ASP A 242 40.42 19.92 26.14
C ASP A 242 39.87 20.32 24.77
N THR A 243 40.39 21.46 24.31
CA THR A 243 39.93 22.28 23.20
C THR A 243 40.36 21.72 21.85
N SER A 244 39.41 21.53 20.93
CA SER A 244 39.72 21.48 19.49
C SER A 244 39.39 22.83 18.86
N ASP A 245 40.36 23.39 18.14
CA ASP A 245 40.36 24.74 17.56
C ASP A 245 39.28 24.99 16.48
N GLU A 246 38.48 23.96 16.14
CA GLU A 246 37.46 24.01 15.09
C GLU A 246 36.22 24.81 15.54
N ASP A 247 35.78 24.67 16.79
CA ASP A 247 34.58 25.36 17.29
C ASP A 247 34.78 26.87 17.46
N ALA A 248 36.01 27.28 17.80
CA ALA A 248 36.38 28.69 17.89
C ALA A 248 36.34 29.39 16.53
N LEU A 249 36.58 28.66 15.44
CA LEU A 249 36.54 29.20 14.10
C LEU A 249 35.09 29.45 13.65
N TYR A 250 34.17 28.54 13.96
CA TYR A 250 32.75 28.72 13.64
C TYR A 250 32.08 29.83 14.45
N GLU A 251 32.40 29.97 15.75
CA GLU A 251 31.92 31.10 16.55
C GLU A 251 32.46 32.44 16.06
N MET A 252 33.73 32.49 15.64
CA MET A 252 34.35 33.70 15.09
C MET A 252 33.77 34.06 13.72
N ILE A 253 33.48 33.08 12.86
CA ILE A 253 32.82 33.32 11.57
C ILE A 253 31.39 33.82 11.79
N SER A 254 30.62 33.23 12.72
CA SER A 254 29.25 33.65 13.00
C SER A 254 29.19 35.08 13.54
N THR A 255 30.11 35.46 14.42
CA THR A 255 30.22 36.82 14.96
C THR A 255 30.67 37.82 13.89
N LEU A 256 31.60 37.46 13.00
CA LEU A 256 32.00 38.32 11.87
C LEU A 256 30.85 38.55 10.88
N ILE A 257 30.05 37.52 10.57
CA ILE A 257 28.85 37.65 9.73
C ILE A 257 27.84 38.60 10.40
N PHE A 258 27.62 38.45 11.71
CA PHE A 258 26.69 39.31 12.44
C PHE A 258 27.14 40.78 12.45
N ILE A 259 28.43 41.03 12.70
CA ILE A 259 29.02 42.39 12.66
C ILE A 259 28.89 42.99 11.25
N PHE A 260 29.09 42.19 10.21
CA PHE A 260 28.98 42.65 8.82
C PHE A 260 27.53 43.05 8.47
N ILE A 261 26.54 42.27 8.91
CA ILE A 261 25.11 42.58 8.72
C ILE A 261 24.75 43.89 9.44
N VAL A 262 25.19 44.06 10.70
CA VAL A 262 24.95 45.29 11.46
C VAL A 262 25.61 46.50 10.78
N ALA A 263 26.83 46.35 10.27
CA ALA A 263 27.53 47.41 9.55
C ALA A 263 26.79 47.81 8.26
N LEU A 264 26.23 46.85 7.50
CA LEU A 264 25.44 47.11 6.29
C LEU A 264 24.14 47.86 6.61
N VAL A 265 23.45 47.49 7.69
CA VAL A 265 22.23 48.18 8.15
C VAL A 265 22.55 49.63 8.56
N LEU A 266 23.63 49.84 9.33
CA LEU A 266 24.07 51.18 9.74
C LEU A 266 24.49 52.04 8.53
N ARG A 267 25.14 51.44 7.53
CA ARG A 267 25.54 52.15 6.29
C ARG A 267 24.33 52.57 5.46
N LYS A 268 23.27 51.75 5.44
CA LYS A 268 22.00 52.06 4.74
C LYS A 268 21.24 53.19 5.43
N ILE A 269 21.23 53.22 6.77
CA ILE A 269 20.61 54.31 7.55
C ILE A 269 21.38 55.64 7.38
N SER A 270 22.71 55.58 7.30
CA SER A 270 23.57 56.75 7.05
C SER A 270 23.33 57.38 5.67
N LYS A 271 23.19 56.57 4.60
CA LYS A 271 22.95 57.07 3.24
C LYS A 271 21.58 57.76 3.09
N ASN A 272 20.56 57.32 3.81
CA ASN A 272 19.24 57.95 3.75
C ASN A 272 19.16 59.31 4.47
N ARG A 273 20.13 59.66 5.32
CA ARG A 273 20.19 61.00 5.94
C ARG A 273 20.75 62.09 5.03
N LYS A 274 21.45 61.74 3.93
CA LYS A 274 22.06 62.73 3.01
C LYS A 274 21.17 63.16 1.86
N LYS A 275 19.98 62.56 1.65
CA LYS A 275 19.06 62.92 0.55
C LYS A 275 17.93 63.90 0.91
N ASN A 276 17.83 64.36 2.17
CA ASN A 276 16.75 65.27 2.62
C ASN A 276 17.21 66.72 2.89
N LYS A 277 18.30 67.17 2.27
CA LYS A 277 18.69 68.59 2.22
C LYS A 277 19.07 68.86 0.76
N VAL A 278 18.51 69.91 0.15
CA VAL A 278 18.45 70.21 -1.32
C VAL A 278 17.15 69.59 -1.88
N ASP A 279 16.01 70.28 -2.09
CA ASP A 279 15.78 71.64 -2.57
C ASP A 279 14.47 72.28 -2.03
N LYS A 280 14.52 73.60 -1.82
CA LYS A 280 13.37 74.50 -1.63
C LYS A 280 13.75 75.89 -2.19
N ASN A 281 12.88 76.46 -3.04
CA ASN A 281 12.91 77.75 -3.79
C ASN A 281 13.00 77.49 -5.30
N SER A 282 12.22 78.07 -6.22
CA SER A 282 11.41 79.31 -6.31
C SER A 282 10.39 79.09 -7.46
N GLY A 283 9.18 79.65 -7.52
CA GLY A 283 8.84 81.07 -7.70
C GLY A 283 8.17 81.30 -9.08
N ASP A 284 6.92 81.77 -9.04
CA ASP A 284 5.97 82.32 -10.04
C ASP A 284 6.34 82.60 -11.51
N GLY A 285 5.34 82.41 -12.41
CA GLY A 285 4.87 83.50 -13.28
C GLY A 285 4.62 83.27 -14.79
N ILE A 286 3.34 83.22 -15.19
CA ILE A 286 2.69 83.84 -16.39
C ILE A 286 2.75 83.13 -17.79
N GLU A 287 1.58 82.62 -18.21
CA GLU A 287 0.80 82.66 -19.51
C GLU A 287 1.44 83.07 -20.89
N PRO A 288 0.82 82.81 -22.10
CA PRO A 288 -0.51 82.21 -22.45
C PRO A 288 -0.63 81.35 -23.77
N LYS A 289 -1.89 80.91 -24.08
CA LYS A 289 -2.51 80.45 -25.37
C LYS A 289 -2.08 79.06 -25.89
N SER A 290 -2.90 78.18 -26.50
CA SER A 290 -4.21 78.14 -27.21
C SER A 290 -4.61 76.64 -27.27
N GLY A 291 -5.85 76.14 -27.21
CA GLY A 291 -7.06 76.42 -27.99
C GLY A 291 -7.79 75.08 -28.28
N PHE A 292 -9.13 75.11 -28.40
CA PHE A 292 -10.03 74.07 -28.96
C PHE A 292 -10.12 72.71 -28.22
N SER A 293 -11.24 71.99 -28.10
CA SER A 293 -12.69 72.13 -28.29
C SER A 293 -13.28 70.82 -27.72
N GLY A 294 -14.33 70.80 -26.91
CA GLY A 294 -15.68 70.66 -27.43
C GLY A 294 -16.61 70.09 -26.35
N GLN A 295 -17.80 70.67 -26.28
CA GLN A 295 -18.90 70.40 -25.34
C GLN A 295 -19.69 69.14 -25.70
N SER A 296 -20.35 68.54 -24.71
CA SER A 296 -21.78 68.16 -24.76
C SER A 296 -22.19 67.68 -23.35
N GLN A 297 -22.80 68.48 -22.47
CA GLN A 297 -24.24 68.75 -22.31
C GLN A 297 -25.13 67.48 -22.34
N ASN A 298 -25.63 67.03 -21.19
CA ASN A 298 -26.97 67.38 -20.67
C ASN A 298 -27.56 66.41 -19.63
N ASN A 299 -28.15 67.02 -18.59
CA ASN A 299 -29.42 66.72 -17.93
C ASN A 299 -29.55 65.65 -16.82
N LEU A 300 -29.70 66.21 -15.60
CA LEU A 300 -30.64 65.90 -14.49
C LEU A 300 -32.07 65.49 -14.96
N PRO A 301 -32.96 64.91 -14.11
CA PRO A 301 -33.28 65.42 -12.77
C PRO A 301 -33.58 64.44 -11.61
N ASP A 302 -33.34 64.98 -10.41
CA ASP A 302 -34.08 64.90 -9.14
C ASP A 302 -35.05 63.75 -8.83
N SER A 303 -34.88 63.18 -7.63
CA SER A 303 -35.99 62.93 -6.70
C SER A 303 -35.48 62.76 -5.26
N LYS A 304 -35.96 63.64 -4.37
CA LYS A 304 -35.79 63.62 -2.91
C LYS A 304 -36.81 62.68 -2.26
N GLY A 305 -36.43 62.07 -1.13
CA GLY A 305 -37.38 61.48 -0.18
C GLY A 305 -36.71 60.95 1.10
N ASN A 306 -36.56 61.82 2.10
CA ASN A 306 -36.35 61.46 3.51
C ASN A 306 -37.66 60.88 4.09
N VAL A 307 -37.62 59.84 4.94
CA VAL A 307 -38.30 59.79 6.25
C VAL A 307 -37.59 58.76 7.17
N ASP A 308 -37.41 59.18 8.42
CA ASP A 308 -36.81 58.49 9.57
C ASP A 308 -37.62 57.32 10.17
N ALA A 309 -36.90 56.56 11.01
CA ALA A 309 -37.33 55.83 12.21
C ALA A 309 -38.00 54.45 12.05
N VAL A 310 -37.41 53.43 12.69
CA VAL A 310 -37.89 52.89 13.99
C VAL A 310 -36.87 51.87 14.53
N LYS A 311 -36.57 52.02 15.82
CA LYS A 311 -35.77 51.15 16.68
C LYS A 311 -36.55 49.88 17.09
N ASN A 312 -35.77 48.85 17.42
CA ASN A 312 -36.06 47.72 18.30
C ASN A 312 -36.86 46.54 17.73
N SER A 313 -36.18 45.40 17.62
CA SER A 313 -36.59 44.17 18.32
C SER A 313 -35.44 43.16 18.36
N ALA A 314 -34.92 42.95 19.56
CA ALA A 314 -34.14 41.78 19.91
C ALA A 314 -35.07 40.57 20.03
N SER A 315 -34.74 39.49 19.34
CA SER A 315 -35.07 38.12 19.74
C SER A 315 -34.17 37.15 18.98
N VAL A 316 -32.94 37.01 19.46
CA VAL A 316 -32.06 35.91 19.05
C VAL A 316 -32.63 34.65 19.68
N ALA A 317 -33.53 34.01 18.94
CA ALA A 317 -33.99 32.68 19.23
C ALA A 317 -32.79 31.73 19.11
N SER A 318 -32.63 30.92 20.15
CA SER A 318 -31.73 29.78 20.25
C SER A 318 -31.60 29.04 18.92
N VAL A 319 -30.41 29.11 18.33
CA VAL A 319 -29.96 28.22 17.26
C VAL A 319 -30.00 26.80 17.84
N SER A 320 -31.09 26.08 17.58
CA SER A 320 -31.11 24.63 17.67
C SER A 320 -29.96 24.16 16.78
N LYS A 321 -28.96 23.51 17.38
CA LYS A 321 -27.93 22.78 16.62
C LYS A 321 -28.68 21.84 15.69
N ASP A 322 -28.76 22.22 14.42
CA ASP A 322 -29.32 21.37 13.38
C ASP A 322 -28.64 19.99 13.51
N PRO A 323 -29.41 18.90 13.54
CA PRO A 323 -28.84 17.56 13.54
C PRO A 323 -27.88 17.49 12.37
N LYS A 324 -26.58 17.28 12.67
CA LYS A 324 -25.51 17.17 11.66
C LYS A 324 -25.99 16.19 10.59
N LYS A 325 -26.41 16.72 9.44
CA LYS A 325 -26.93 15.93 8.33
C LYS A 325 -25.88 14.91 7.93
N LYS A 326 -26.31 13.65 7.77
CA LYS A 326 -25.41 12.55 7.46
C LYS A 326 -24.80 12.79 6.07
N PRO A 327 -23.47 12.72 5.92
CA PRO A 327 -22.82 12.83 4.62
C PRO A 327 -23.24 11.67 3.70
N VAL A 328 -22.99 11.82 2.40
CA VAL A 328 -23.11 10.74 1.41
C VAL A 328 -22.33 9.51 1.88
N ILE A 329 -22.94 8.33 1.77
CA ILE A 329 -22.28 7.07 2.11
C ILE A 329 -21.58 6.56 0.86
N VAL A 330 -20.28 6.35 0.97
CA VAL A 330 -19.45 5.86 -0.13
C VAL A 330 -18.89 4.51 0.25
N LYS A 331 -19.09 3.52 -0.61
CA LYS A 331 -18.51 2.17 -0.49
C LYS A 331 -17.67 1.90 -1.72
N SER A 332 -16.51 1.28 -1.56
CA SER A 332 -15.66 0.92 -2.70
C SER A 332 -15.15 -0.51 -2.57
N ALA A 333 -14.93 -1.15 -3.72
CA ALA A 333 -14.39 -2.50 -3.82
C ALA A 333 -13.49 -2.60 -5.05
N ILE A 334 -12.41 -3.36 -4.92
CA ILE A 334 -11.50 -3.72 -6.01
C ILE A 334 -11.82 -5.15 -6.42
N GLN A 335 -11.80 -5.41 -7.71
CA GLN A 335 -11.90 -6.75 -8.27
C GLN A 335 -10.89 -6.83 -9.41
N TYR A 336 -10.05 -7.85 -9.46
CA TYR A 336 -9.20 -8.07 -10.61
C TYR A 336 -10.01 -8.86 -11.66
N LYS A 337 -9.69 -8.65 -12.93
CA LYS A 337 -10.38 -9.34 -14.02
C LYS A 337 -9.44 -9.47 -15.19
N GLY A 338 -8.67 -10.55 -15.15
CA GLY A 338 -7.60 -10.82 -16.11
C GLY A 338 -6.55 -9.73 -16.10
N SER A 339 -6.47 -8.96 -17.17
CA SER A 339 -5.54 -7.83 -17.35
C SER A 339 -6.02 -6.51 -16.73
N ASN A 340 -7.24 -6.44 -16.23
CA ASN A 340 -7.83 -5.18 -15.76
C ASN A 340 -8.15 -5.25 -14.27
N ILE A 341 -8.00 -4.13 -13.60
CA ILE A 341 -8.48 -3.90 -12.25
C ILE A 341 -9.79 -3.11 -12.36
N LEU A 342 -10.86 -3.68 -11.83
CA LEU A 342 -12.17 -3.07 -11.77
C LEU A 342 -12.36 -2.39 -10.42
N TYR A 343 -12.26 -1.07 -10.38
CA TYR A 343 -12.53 -0.30 -9.18
C TYR A 343 -13.99 0.17 -9.15
N LYS A 344 -14.79 -0.48 -8.30
CA LYS A 344 -16.23 -0.23 -8.16
C LYS A 344 -16.47 0.73 -7.00
N ILE A 345 -17.15 1.84 -7.28
CA ILE A 345 -17.52 2.84 -6.27
C ILE A 345 -19.04 2.95 -6.24
N LYS A 346 -19.64 2.64 -5.10
CA LYS A 346 -21.08 2.81 -4.82
C LYS A 346 -21.29 4.07 -3.99
N VAL A 347 -22.13 4.96 -4.51
CA VAL A 347 -22.53 6.20 -3.86
C VAL A 347 -23.99 6.07 -3.43
N GLU A 348 -24.26 6.19 -2.14
CA GLU A 348 -25.59 6.06 -1.53
C GLU A 348 -26.00 7.41 -0.92
N ASN A 349 -27.25 7.83 -1.18
CA ASN A 349 -27.82 9.05 -0.61
C ASN A 349 -28.70 8.72 0.61
N PRO A 350 -28.20 8.88 1.85
CA PRO A 350 -29.02 8.64 3.05
C PRO A 350 -29.95 9.80 3.40
N SER A 351 -29.91 10.92 2.66
CA SER A 351 -30.70 12.12 3.00
C SER A 351 -32.11 12.05 2.41
N ASP A 352 -33.03 12.84 2.97
CA ASP A 352 -34.41 12.95 2.49
C ASP A 352 -34.54 13.81 1.21
N GLU A 353 -33.47 14.50 0.81
CA GLU A 353 -33.41 15.36 -0.38
C GLU A 353 -32.59 14.67 -1.48
N PRO A 354 -32.83 14.97 -2.77
CA PRO A 354 -32.04 14.42 -3.86
C PRO A 354 -30.63 15.01 -3.90
N LEU A 355 -29.70 14.28 -4.52
CA LEU A 355 -28.36 14.76 -4.88
C LEU A 355 -28.22 14.83 -6.40
N GLY A 356 -27.68 15.94 -6.91
CA GLY A 356 -27.48 16.15 -8.35
C GLY A 356 -26.02 16.34 -8.73
N ASP A 357 -25.74 16.31 -10.03
CA ASP A 357 -24.43 16.64 -10.62
C ASP A 357 -23.26 15.91 -9.93
N ILE A 358 -23.43 14.62 -9.68
CA ILE A 358 -22.44 13.81 -8.96
C ILE A 358 -21.34 13.44 -9.95
N THR A 359 -20.13 13.95 -9.71
CA THR A 359 -18.92 13.65 -10.47
C THR A 359 -17.95 12.91 -9.57
N ILE A 360 -17.53 11.73 -10.02
CA ILE A 360 -16.55 10.89 -9.35
C ILE A 360 -15.27 10.97 -10.16
N SER A 361 -14.20 11.47 -9.57
CA SER A 361 -12.87 11.57 -10.20
C SER A 361 -11.90 10.61 -9.50
N LEU A 362 -11.23 9.78 -10.29
CA LEU A 362 -10.23 8.84 -9.82
C LEU A 362 -8.84 9.36 -10.16
N PHE A 363 -7.94 9.33 -9.17
CA PHE A 363 -6.52 9.61 -9.33
C PHE A 363 -5.76 8.30 -9.15
N VAL A 364 -5.06 7.91 -10.20
CA VAL A 364 -4.18 6.73 -10.20
C VAL A 364 -2.74 7.18 -10.48
N PRO A 365 -1.74 6.48 -9.94
CA PRO A 365 -0.35 6.72 -10.31
C PRO A 365 -0.11 6.48 -11.82
N GLU A 366 1.00 7.02 -12.35
CA GLU A 366 1.34 6.92 -13.78
C GLU A 366 1.59 5.49 -14.27
N VAL A 367 1.81 4.56 -13.34
CA VAL A 367 1.93 3.10 -13.56
C VAL A 367 0.61 2.44 -13.95
N PHE A 368 -0.47 3.23 -14.07
CA PHE A 368 -1.76 2.78 -14.55
C PHE A 368 -2.28 3.64 -15.69
N HIS A 369 -2.91 2.96 -16.63
CA HIS A 369 -3.77 3.54 -17.64
C HIS A 369 -5.23 3.39 -17.21
N VAL A 370 -5.96 4.50 -17.13
CA VAL A 370 -7.40 4.48 -16.82
C VAL A 370 -8.17 5.00 -18.02
N LYS A 371 -9.05 4.15 -18.58
CA LYS A 371 -9.83 4.50 -19.78
C LYS A 371 -10.68 5.75 -19.58
N GLU A 372 -11.28 5.91 -18.39
CA GLU A 372 -12.11 7.06 -18.02
C GLU A 372 -11.81 7.45 -16.57
N SER A 373 -11.01 8.49 -16.34
CA SER A 373 -10.67 8.95 -14.98
C SER A 373 -11.82 9.69 -14.27
N ARG A 374 -12.91 9.99 -14.99
CA ARG A 374 -14.09 10.68 -14.45
C ARG A 374 -15.37 9.99 -14.89
N LYS A 375 -16.28 9.77 -13.94
CA LYS A 375 -17.65 9.28 -14.20
C LYS A 375 -18.69 10.19 -13.56
N ASN A 376 -19.83 10.30 -14.21
CA ASN A 376 -20.91 11.17 -13.76
C ASN A 376 -22.19 10.36 -13.46
N ILE A 377 -22.85 10.68 -12.36
CA ILE A 377 -24.19 10.24 -12.02
C ILE A 377 -25.07 11.50 -12.00
N SER A 378 -26.08 11.55 -12.86
CA SER A 378 -26.91 12.75 -13.02
C SER A 378 -27.67 13.13 -11.74
N MET A 379 -28.32 12.16 -11.10
CA MET A 379 -29.11 12.36 -9.90
C MET A 379 -29.23 11.07 -9.08
N LEU A 380 -29.29 11.21 -7.74
CA LEU A 380 -29.64 10.18 -6.77
C LEU A 380 -30.82 10.66 -5.92
N GLN A 381 -31.91 9.91 -5.91
CA GLN A 381 -33.06 10.14 -5.03
C GLN A 381 -32.73 9.80 -3.58
N SER A 382 -33.61 10.19 -2.66
CA SER A 382 -33.51 9.79 -1.26
C SER A 382 -33.50 8.27 -1.13
N GLY A 383 -32.52 7.74 -0.39
CA GLY A 383 -32.30 6.31 -0.19
C GLY A 383 -31.75 5.55 -1.40
N GLU A 384 -31.54 6.19 -2.55
CA GLU A 384 -31.01 5.56 -3.75
C GLU A 384 -29.48 5.40 -3.66
N GLY A 385 -28.94 4.33 -4.25
CA GLY A 385 -27.52 4.16 -4.46
C GLY A 385 -27.19 3.73 -5.88
N LYS A 386 -26.11 4.26 -6.45
CA LYS A 386 -25.59 3.86 -7.78
C LYS A 386 -24.13 3.49 -7.70
N THR A 387 -23.75 2.50 -8.50
CA THR A 387 -22.38 2.03 -8.62
C THR A 387 -21.79 2.46 -9.95
N VAL A 388 -20.60 3.05 -9.92
CA VAL A 388 -19.76 3.26 -11.10
C VAL A 388 -18.58 2.31 -11.06
N THR A 389 -18.10 1.88 -12.23
CA THR A 389 -16.92 1.01 -12.34
C THR A 389 -15.87 1.69 -13.19
N PHE A 390 -14.68 1.87 -12.62
CA PHE A 390 -13.47 2.31 -13.32
C PHE A 390 -12.71 1.07 -13.79
N ILE A 391 -12.23 1.11 -15.03
CA ILE A 391 -11.37 0.07 -15.60
C ILE A 391 -9.96 0.63 -15.61
N ILE A 392 -9.09 0.01 -14.83
CA ILE A 392 -7.71 0.41 -14.62
C ILE A 392 -6.83 -0.69 -15.22
N ARG A 393 -5.85 -0.33 -16.04
CA ARG A 393 -4.91 -1.25 -16.67
C ARG A 393 -3.50 -0.89 -16.21
N PRO A 394 -2.79 -1.77 -15.49
CA PRO A 394 -1.37 -1.57 -15.19
C PRO A 394 -0.54 -1.33 -16.45
N THR A 395 0.51 -0.52 -16.36
CA THR A 395 1.40 -0.17 -17.49
C THR A 395 2.81 -0.75 -17.38
N GLY A 396 3.11 -1.55 -16.35
CA GLY A 396 4.33 -2.38 -16.31
C GLY A 396 5.03 -2.42 -14.96
N GLU A 397 4.79 -1.45 -14.08
CA GLU A 397 5.32 -1.50 -12.72
C GLU A 397 4.37 -2.32 -11.85
N CYS A 398 4.90 -3.39 -11.25
CA CYS A 398 4.22 -4.14 -10.21
C CYS A 398 4.74 -3.73 -8.83
N GLY A 399 3.93 -3.98 -7.80
CA GLY A 399 4.08 -3.43 -6.46
C GLY A 399 2.77 -2.85 -5.91
N ASP A 400 2.87 -2.26 -4.73
CA ASP A 400 1.73 -1.66 -4.04
C ASP A 400 1.43 -0.26 -4.55
N CYS A 401 0.17 -0.03 -4.83
CA CYS A 401 -0.30 1.20 -5.42
C CYS A 401 -1.53 1.73 -4.70
N ILE A 402 -1.54 3.03 -4.43
CA ILE A 402 -2.68 3.67 -3.78
C ILE A 402 -3.59 4.30 -4.83
N LEU A 403 -4.82 3.81 -4.92
CA LEU A 403 -5.92 4.46 -5.63
C LEU A 403 -6.55 5.49 -4.72
N SER A 404 -6.65 6.73 -5.20
CA SER A 404 -7.33 7.83 -4.50
C SER A 404 -8.31 8.52 -5.43
N GLY A 405 -9.17 9.38 -4.89
CA GLY A 405 -10.15 10.08 -5.72
C GLY A 405 -11.02 11.00 -4.89
N ASN A 406 -11.96 11.65 -5.56
CA ASN A 406 -12.98 12.45 -4.89
C ASN A 406 -14.34 12.35 -5.58
N ILE A 407 -15.37 12.64 -4.81
CA ILE A 407 -16.74 12.75 -5.25
C ILE A 407 -17.18 14.20 -5.02
N ARG A 408 -17.56 14.87 -6.08
CA ARG A 408 -18.18 16.20 -6.03
C ARG A 408 -19.64 16.06 -6.40
N TYR A 409 -20.54 16.63 -5.62
CA TYR A 409 -21.98 16.58 -5.89
C TYR A 409 -22.67 17.87 -5.47
N TYR A 410 -23.86 18.15 -6.00
CA TYR A 410 -24.72 19.24 -5.55
C TYR A 410 -25.73 18.73 -4.52
N ASP A 411 -25.65 19.24 -3.30
CA ASP A 411 -26.57 18.92 -2.21
C ASP A 411 -27.74 19.90 -2.21
N TYR A 412 -28.95 19.44 -2.55
CA TYR A 412 -30.15 20.27 -2.61
C TYR A 412 -30.59 20.78 -1.24
N SER A 413 -30.26 20.04 -0.18
CA SER A 413 -30.59 20.40 1.19
C SER A 413 -29.71 21.56 1.71
N MET A 414 -28.48 21.66 1.21
CA MET A 414 -27.54 22.75 1.53
C MET A 414 -27.47 23.84 0.44
N LYS A 415 -28.05 23.58 -0.74
CA LYS A 415 -27.99 24.43 -1.94
C LYS A 415 -26.56 24.81 -2.35
N LYS A 416 -25.62 23.86 -2.26
CA LYS A 416 -24.21 24.08 -2.63
C LYS A 416 -23.56 22.78 -3.11
N HIS A 417 -22.44 22.91 -3.81
CA HIS A 417 -21.58 21.77 -4.08
C HIS A 417 -20.80 21.35 -2.83
N VAL A 418 -20.70 20.05 -2.63
CA VAL A 418 -19.89 19.42 -1.59
C VAL A 418 -18.89 18.50 -2.29
N GLN A 419 -17.68 18.40 -1.73
CA GLN A 419 -16.65 17.46 -2.15
C GLN A 419 -16.35 16.54 -0.97
N VAL A 420 -16.26 15.24 -1.26
CA VAL A 420 -15.87 14.20 -0.32
C VAL A 420 -14.74 13.41 -0.97
N ASP A 421 -13.62 13.29 -0.27
CA ASP A 421 -12.50 12.50 -0.78
C ASP A 421 -12.78 11.01 -0.55
N LEU A 422 -12.38 10.18 -1.50
CA LEU A 422 -12.49 8.73 -1.40
C LEU A 422 -11.43 8.22 -0.41
N SER A 423 -11.77 7.20 0.37
CA SER A 423 -10.78 6.47 1.15
C SER A 423 -9.74 5.88 0.20
N ASN A 424 -8.47 6.08 0.52
CA ASN A 424 -7.36 5.45 -0.18
C ASN A 424 -7.55 3.93 -0.19
N LYS A 425 -7.35 3.31 -1.35
CA LYS A 425 -7.40 1.85 -1.50
C LYS A 425 -6.10 1.36 -2.09
N MET A 426 -5.45 0.46 -1.36
CA MET A 426 -4.25 -0.23 -1.81
C MET A 426 -4.64 -1.31 -2.83
N VAL A 427 -3.89 -1.35 -3.93
CA VAL A 427 -3.93 -2.38 -4.96
C VAL A 427 -2.52 -2.97 -5.00
N ASN A 428 -2.42 -4.26 -4.74
CA ASN A 428 -1.17 -4.99 -4.91
C ASN A 428 -1.16 -5.65 -6.29
N ILE A 429 -0.11 -5.42 -7.07
CA ILE A 429 0.18 -6.18 -8.29
C ILE A 429 1.43 -6.98 -8.03
N VAL A 430 1.31 -8.30 -7.99
CA VAL A 430 2.45 -9.17 -7.71
C VAL A 430 3.33 -9.30 -8.95
N CYS A 431 4.62 -8.94 -8.83
CA CYS A 431 5.58 -9.16 -9.90
C CYS A 431 5.88 -10.66 -10.09
N PRO A 432 5.84 -11.19 -11.32
CA PRO A 432 6.20 -12.58 -11.56
C PRO A 432 7.72 -12.76 -11.43
N VAL A 433 8.19 -13.36 -10.34
CA VAL A 433 9.58 -13.83 -10.21
C VAL A 433 9.59 -15.32 -10.52
N LEU A 434 9.98 -15.67 -11.74
CA LEU A 434 9.80 -17.01 -12.30
C LEU A 434 11.08 -17.84 -12.31
N LYS A 435 10.93 -19.12 -11.98
CA LYS A 435 11.90 -20.19 -12.12
C LYS A 435 11.44 -21.15 -13.22
N VAL A 436 12.39 -21.56 -14.06
CA VAL A 436 12.14 -22.53 -15.13
C VAL A 436 11.76 -23.87 -14.50
N MET A 437 10.62 -24.43 -14.90
CA MET A 437 10.19 -25.76 -14.50
C MET A 437 9.77 -26.55 -15.72
N GLU A 438 10.43 -27.68 -15.97
CA GLU A 438 10.07 -28.56 -17.08
C GLU A 438 8.73 -29.25 -16.81
N ILE A 439 7.92 -29.38 -17.85
CA ILE A 439 6.61 -30.03 -17.78
C ILE A 439 6.25 -30.63 -19.13
N ASP A 440 5.56 -31.78 -19.12
CA ASP A 440 4.97 -32.34 -20.33
C ASP A 440 3.58 -31.73 -20.63
N GLU A 441 3.07 -31.98 -21.82
CA GLU A 441 1.80 -31.42 -22.28
C GLU A 441 0.59 -31.88 -21.45
N ASN A 442 0.57 -33.12 -20.95
CA ASN A 442 -0.55 -33.62 -20.16
C ASN A 442 -0.59 -32.93 -18.80
N ASN A 443 0.57 -32.84 -18.15
CA ASN A 443 0.71 -32.15 -16.88
C ASN A 443 0.43 -30.65 -17.02
N TRP A 444 0.83 -30.02 -18.13
CA TRP A 444 0.46 -28.64 -18.42
C TRP A 444 -1.05 -28.45 -18.47
N ARG A 445 -1.76 -29.30 -19.23
CA ARG A 445 -3.23 -29.26 -19.35
C ARG A 445 -3.93 -29.45 -18.00
N LEU A 446 -3.41 -30.36 -17.16
CA LEU A 446 -3.94 -30.58 -15.81
C LEU A 446 -3.77 -29.34 -14.94
N ASN A 447 -2.57 -28.73 -14.90
CA ASN A 447 -2.33 -27.54 -14.09
C ASN A 447 -3.15 -26.33 -14.55
N VAL A 448 -3.23 -26.04 -15.85
CA VAL A 448 -3.99 -24.87 -16.33
C VAL A 448 -5.50 -24.99 -16.13
N SER A 449 -6.02 -26.21 -15.92
CA SER A 449 -7.45 -26.45 -15.72
C SER A 449 -7.99 -25.90 -14.39
N SER A 450 -7.12 -25.73 -13.39
CA SER A 450 -7.47 -25.20 -12.06
C SER A 450 -7.03 -23.75 -11.85
N MET A 451 -6.30 -23.15 -12.80
CA MET A 451 -5.77 -21.79 -12.69
C MET A 451 -6.71 -20.75 -13.30
N MET A 452 -6.59 -19.50 -12.85
CA MET A 452 -7.29 -18.37 -13.46
C MET A 452 -6.67 -18.03 -14.81
N ILE A 453 -7.46 -17.52 -15.75
CA ILE A 453 -7.04 -17.22 -17.13
C ILE A 453 -7.30 -15.77 -17.52
N ALA A 454 -6.33 -15.16 -18.18
CA ALA A 454 -6.49 -13.91 -18.93
C ALA A 454 -6.20 -14.16 -20.40
N GLU A 455 -7.01 -13.62 -21.30
CA GLU A 455 -6.86 -13.76 -22.76
C GLU A 455 -7.14 -12.42 -23.44
N GLU A 456 -6.24 -12.01 -24.33
CA GLU A 456 -6.48 -10.92 -25.28
C GLU A 456 -5.93 -11.29 -26.66
N ASP A 457 -6.55 -10.70 -27.68
CA ASP A 457 -6.18 -10.82 -29.09
C ASP A 457 -5.80 -9.43 -29.61
N THR A 458 -4.69 -9.33 -30.35
CA THR A 458 -4.26 -8.08 -30.95
C THR A 458 -5.04 -7.79 -32.23
N LYS A 459 -5.02 -6.51 -32.66
CA LYS A 459 -5.37 -6.18 -34.05
C LYS A 459 -4.29 -6.72 -34.99
N ASP A 460 -4.56 -6.69 -36.29
CA ASP A 460 -3.58 -7.11 -37.29
C ASP A 460 -2.34 -6.20 -37.20
N LEU A 461 -1.21 -6.79 -36.83
CA LEU A 461 0.10 -6.16 -36.68
C LEU A 461 0.86 -6.18 -38.00
N GLU A 462 1.62 -5.12 -38.27
CA GLU A 462 2.47 -5.02 -39.47
C GLU A 462 3.83 -5.73 -39.29
N ILE A 463 3.83 -6.84 -38.56
CA ILE A 463 4.98 -7.72 -38.36
C ILE A 463 4.70 -9.06 -39.05
N PRO A 464 5.66 -9.61 -39.83
CA PRO A 464 5.52 -10.96 -40.35
C PRO A 464 5.29 -12.00 -39.24
N ALA A 465 4.38 -12.94 -39.47
CA ALA A 465 3.92 -13.87 -38.43
C ALA A 465 5.03 -14.76 -37.87
N GLU A 466 5.95 -15.22 -38.71
CA GLU A 466 7.14 -15.98 -38.31
C GLU A 466 8.01 -15.16 -37.33
N ASN A 467 8.31 -13.91 -37.69
CA ASN A 467 9.12 -13.02 -36.85
C ASN A 467 8.43 -12.72 -35.51
N LEU A 468 7.12 -12.48 -35.52
CA LEU A 468 6.37 -12.18 -34.30
C LEU A 468 6.35 -13.39 -33.36
N PHE A 469 6.19 -14.60 -33.90
CA PHE A 469 6.25 -15.84 -33.11
C PHE A 469 7.64 -16.05 -32.50
N ASP A 470 8.70 -15.83 -33.27
CA ASP A 470 10.08 -15.94 -32.77
C ASP A 470 10.39 -14.91 -31.67
N ILE A 471 9.92 -13.67 -31.82
CA ILE A 471 10.11 -12.61 -30.82
C ILE A 471 9.37 -12.96 -29.52
N THR A 472 8.08 -13.30 -29.62
CA THR A 472 7.22 -13.56 -28.46
C THR A 472 7.65 -14.81 -27.69
N THR A 473 8.02 -15.89 -28.39
CA THR A 473 8.53 -17.10 -27.74
C THR A 473 9.89 -16.89 -27.07
N ARG A 474 10.76 -16.05 -27.64
CA ARG A 474 12.04 -15.67 -27.00
C ARG A 474 11.81 -14.86 -25.72
N ILE A 475 10.88 -13.90 -25.74
CA ILE A 475 10.52 -13.12 -24.56
C ILE A 475 10.11 -14.01 -23.40
N LEU A 476 9.21 -14.98 -23.64
CA LEU A 476 8.75 -15.85 -22.56
C LEU A 476 9.85 -16.77 -22.03
N LYS A 477 10.79 -17.20 -22.88
CA LYS A 477 11.99 -17.91 -22.41
C LYS A 477 12.89 -17.02 -21.55
N ASP A 478 13.07 -15.76 -21.94
CA ASP A 478 13.86 -14.80 -21.19
C ASP A 478 13.20 -14.43 -19.85
N LEU A 479 11.88 -14.61 -19.73
CA LEU A 479 11.12 -14.57 -18.48
C LEU A 479 11.22 -15.90 -17.69
N ASN A 480 12.21 -16.75 -17.97
CA ASN A 480 12.42 -18.04 -17.30
C ASN A 480 11.22 -19.00 -17.41
N MET A 481 10.48 -18.97 -18.51
CA MET A 481 9.46 -19.98 -18.76
C MET A 481 9.98 -21.14 -19.61
N TYR A 482 9.65 -22.36 -19.19
CA TYR A 482 9.89 -23.56 -19.97
C TYR A 482 8.91 -23.64 -21.12
N MET A 483 9.41 -23.79 -22.35
CA MET A 483 8.60 -23.91 -23.55
C MET A 483 8.42 -25.38 -23.92
N ILE A 484 7.18 -25.85 -23.90
CA ILE A 484 6.81 -27.16 -24.47
C ILE A 484 7.00 -27.10 -25.99
N THR A 485 7.35 -28.23 -26.62
CA THR A 485 7.56 -28.34 -28.06
C THR A 485 6.46 -27.60 -28.85
N PRO A 486 6.81 -26.55 -29.62
CA PRO A 486 5.83 -25.72 -30.29
C PRO A 486 5.26 -26.41 -31.53
N GLU A 487 4.03 -26.06 -31.88
CA GLU A 487 3.36 -26.51 -33.10
C GLU A 487 3.43 -25.40 -34.15
N VAL A 488 4.13 -25.65 -35.26
CA VAL A 488 4.31 -24.66 -36.32
C VAL A 488 3.83 -25.22 -37.65
N THR A 489 2.91 -24.51 -38.29
CA THR A 489 2.46 -24.77 -39.65
C THR A 489 2.80 -23.56 -40.52
N SER A 490 3.72 -23.72 -41.47
CA SER A 490 4.06 -22.68 -42.45
C SER A 490 3.76 -23.14 -43.86
N THR A 491 2.86 -22.43 -44.52
CA THR A 491 2.53 -22.58 -45.93
C THR A 491 2.84 -21.29 -46.70
N GLN A 492 2.70 -21.30 -48.02
CA GLN A 492 2.89 -20.09 -48.83
C GLN A 492 1.89 -18.97 -48.50
N GLN A 493 0.68 -19.32 -48.02
CA GLN A 493 -0.41 -18.37 -47.79
C GLN A 493 -0.58 -18.00 -46.31
N LEU A 494 -0.22 -18.90 -45.40
CA LEU A 494 -0.51 -18.78 -43.98
C LEU A 494 0.62 -19.38 -43.15
N PHE A 495 0.92 -18.70 -42.05
CA PHE A 495 1.69 -19.19 -40.93
C PHE A 495 0.78 -19.24 -39.69
N THR A 496 0.88 -20.34 -38.95
CA THR A 496 0.30 -20.52 -37.63
C THR A 496 1.37 -21.12 -36.73
N GLY A 497 1.71 -20.43 -35.65
CA GLY A 497 2.63 -20.91 -34.62
C GLY A 497 1.93 -20.92 -33.27
N VAL A 498 2.00 -22.03 -32.55
CA VAL A 498 1.46 -22.19 -31.20
C VAL A 498 2.57 -22.64 -30.27
N ALA A 499 2.73 -21.95 -29.15
CA ALA A 499 3.68 -22.29 -28.11
C ALA A 499 3.02 -22.25 -26.73
N ARG A 500 3.37 -23.23 -25.89
CA ARG A 500 2.86 -23.39 -24.53
C ARG A 500 4.02 -23.31 -23.55
N PHE A 501 3.80 -22.58 -22.47
CA PHE A 501 4.84 -22.25 -21.50
C PHE A 501 4.38 -22.55 -20.09
N TYR A 502 5.34 -22.88 -19.24
CA TYR A 502 5.13 -23.14 -17.82
C TYR A 502 6.31 -22.64 -16.99
N ALA A 503 6.02 -22.15 -15.79
CA ALA A 503 7.02 -21.75 -14.82
C ALA A 503 6.46 -21.88 -13.40
N GLN A 504 7.36 -21.84 -12.43
CA GLN A 504 7.00 -21.75 -11.02
C GLN A 504 7.58 -20.47 -10.44
N GLY A 505 6.77 -19.70 -9.71
CA GLY A 505 7.20 -18.49 -9.04
C GLY A 505 7.71 -18.74 -7.63
N VAL A 506 7.85 -17.66 -6.87
CA VAL A 506 8.10 -17.69 -5.42
C VAL A 506 7.00 -18.48 -4.69
N ALA A 507 7.36 -19.10 -3.56
CA ALA A 507 6.46 -19.97 -2.78
C ALA A 507 5.80 -21.10 -3.58
N GLY A 508 6.39 -21.47 -4.73
CA GLY A 508 5.89 -22.57 -5.55
C GLY A 508 4.66 -22.23 -6.42
N MET A 509 4.29 -20.95 -6.54
CA MET A 509 3.10 -20.52 -7.29
C MET A 509 3.19 -20.87 -8.77
N LYS A 510 2.13 -21.41 -9.36
CA LYS A 510 2.18 -21.88 -10.76
C LYS A 510 1.78 -20.78 -11.74
N TYR A 511 2.51 -20.73 -12.85
CA TYR A 511 2.26 -19.83 -13.98
C TYR A 511 2.30 -20.60 -15.29
N ALA A 512 1.43 -20.23 -16.23
CA ALA A 512 1.48 -20.77 -17.59
C ALA A 512 1.14 -19.70 -18.61
N ALA A 513 1.67 -19.84 -19.83
CA ALA A 513 1.32 -18.95 -20.94
C ALA A 513 1.08 -19.74 -22.22
N TYR A 514 0.26 -19.19 -23.09
CA TYR A 514 -0.05 -19.71 -24.41
C TYR A 514 0.06 -18.57 -25.40
N ILE A 515 0.86 -18.78 -26.43
CA ILE A 515 1.05 -17.84 -27.52
C ILE A 515 0.60 -18.52 -28.79
N GLU A 516 -0.29 -17.85 -29.51
CA GLU A 516 -0.68 -18.22 -30.86
C GLU A 516 -0.50 -17.03 -31.79
N VAL A 517 0.23 -17.25 -32.88
CA VAL A 517 0.45 -16.24 -33.91
C VAL A 517 -0.07 -16.76 -35.23
N VAL A 518 -0.99 -16.01 -35.84
CA VAL A 518 -1.63 -16.36 -37.11
C VAL A 518 -1.42 -15.24 -38.12
N GLY A 519 -1.02 -15.57 -39.34
CA GLY A 519 -0.94 -14.59 -40.43
C GLY A 519 0.17 -14.89 -41.42
N LYS A 520 0.65 -13.88 -42.16
CA LYS A 520 1.85 -14.04 -43.01
C LYS A 520 2.66 -12.76 -43.07
N ARG A 521 2.19 -11.76 -43.83
CA ARG A 521 2.80 -10.42 -43.88
C ARG A 521 2.30 -9.51 -42.76
N LYS A 522 1.00 -9.58 -42.51
CA LYS A 522 0.37 -9.10 -41.28
C LYS A 522 0.11 -10.30 -40.40
N SER A 523 0.18 -10.09 -39.10
CA SER A 523 0.01 -11.14 -38.12
C SER A 523 -0.93 -10.70 -37.02
N ARG A 524 -1.51 -11.68 -36.36
CA ARG A 524 -2.34 -11.50 -35.19
C ARG A 524 -1.75 -12.34 -34.07
N LEU A 525 -1.66 -11.76 -32.88
CA LEU A 525 -1.13 -12.40 -31.69
C LEU A 525 -2.25 -12.60 -30.69
N ILE A 526 -2.43 -13.85 -30.28
CA ILE A 526 -3.32 -14.25 -29.20
C ILE A 526 -2.43 -14.64 -28.02
N VAL A 527 -2.58 -13.93 -26.90
CA VAL A 527 -1.86 -14.21 -25.66
C VAL A 527 -2.85 -14.66 -24.62
N LYS A 528 -2.60 -15.84 -24.04
CA LYS A 528 -3.28 -16.30 -22.82
C LYS A 528 -2.26 -16.50 -21.72
N ALA A 529 -2.60 -16.07 -20.52
CA ALA A 529 -1.81 -16.34 -19.33
C ALA A 529 -2.68 -16.98 -18.25
N TRP A 530 -2.05 -17.78 -17.41
CA TRP A 530 -2.65 -18.39 -16.24
C TRP A 530 -1.76 -18.17 -15.02
N ALA A 531 -2.41 -17.99 -13.88
CA ALA A 531 -1.78 -18.04 -12.57
C ALA A 531 -2.77 -18.57 -11.52
N GLU A 532 -2.25 -19.01 -10.38
CA GLU A 532 -3.07 -19.52 -9.27
C GLU A 532 -3.85 -18.41 -8.54
N LYS A 533 -3.33 -17.17 -8.53
CA LYS A 533 -3.95 -15.99 -7.89
C LYS A 533 -4.27 -14.88 -8.91
N GLU A 534 -5.26 -14.04 -8.62
CA GLU A 534 -5.82 -13.07 -9.57
C GLU A 534 -4.88 -11.87 -9.74
N GLU A 535 -4.36 -11.37 -8.63
CA GLU A 535 -3.34 -10.32 -8.54
C GLU A 535 -2.03 -10.73 -9.22
N ALA A 536 -1.64 -12.02 -9.07
CA ALA A 536 -0.49 -12.61 -9.74
C ALA A 536 -0.72 -12.76 -11.24
N LEU A 537 -1.93 -13.15 -11.66
CA LEU A 537 -2.32 -13.22 -13.06
C LEU A 537 -2.25 -11.84 -13.72
N THR A 538 -2.79 -10.81 -13.06
CA THR A 538 -2.74 -9.44 -13.58
C THR A 538 -1.29 -8.98 -13.77
N GLY A 539 -0.43 -9.13 -12.76
CA GLY A 539 0.98 -8.75 -12.86
C GLY A 539 1.75 -9.55 -13.90
N PHE A 540 1.57 -10.87 -13.92
CA PHE A 540 2.19 -11.75 -14.90
C PHE A 540 1.79 -11.43 -16.33
N TYR A 541 0.49 -11.27 -16.58
CA TYR A 541 -0.03 -10.94 -17.89
C TYR A 541 0.54 -9.61 -18.41
N HIS A 542 0.57 -8.58 -17.56
CA HIS A 542 1.15 -7.29 -17.95
C HIS A 542 2.63 -7.37 -18.23
N LYS A 543 3.39 -8.15 -17.44
CA LYS A 543 4.81 -8.33 -17.71
C LYS A 543 5.08 -8.93 -19.08
N ILE A 544 4.27 -9.90 -19.50
CA ILE A 544 4.36 -10.48 -20.86
C ILE A 544 4.11 -9.40 -21.91
N LEU A 545 3.04 -8.62 -21.77
CA LEU A 545 2.70 -7.59 -22.75
C LEU A 545 3.75 -6.50 -22.82
N GLU A 546 4.21 -5.99 -21.67
CA GLU A 546 5.25 -4.97 -21.56
C GLU A 546 6.52 -5.38 -22.32
N GLU A 547 6.99 -6.61 -22.12
CA GLU A 547 8.19 -7.12 -22.80
C GLU A 547 7.98 -7.32 -24.31
N ILE A 548 6.77 -7.65 -24.75
CA ILE A 548 6.44 -7.71 -26.19
C ILE A 548 6.40 -6.32 -26.79
N GLU A 549 5.78 -5.33 -26.13
CA GLU A 549 5.75 -3.95 -26.60
C GLU A 549 7.16 -3.37 -26.71
N LYS A 550 8.03 -3.58 -25.70
CA LYS A 550 9.43 -3.14 -25.71
C LYS A 550 10.23 -3.67 -26.91
N ARG A 551 10.02 -4.92 -27.31
CA ARG A 551 10.82 -5.56 -28.37
C ARG A 551 10.23 -5.45 -29.76
N THR A 552 8.92 -5.20 -29.86
CA THR A 552 8.24 -5.01 -31.15
C THR A 552 8.11 -3.55 -31.55
N ASP A 553 8.27 -2.61 -30.61
CA ASP A 553 8.00 -1.17 -30.78
C ASP A 553 6.56 -0.90 -31.26
N ILE A 554 5.65 -1.83 -30.96
CA ILE A 554 4.23 -1.73 -31.24
C ILE A 554 3.51 -1.62 -29.92
N LYS A 555 2.69 -0.57 -29.77
CA LYS A 555 1.64 -0.56 -28.76
C LYS A 555 0.61 -1.60 -29.17
N LEU A 556 0.68 -2.78 -28.56
CA LEU A 556 -0.13 -3.93 -28.94
C LEU A 556 -1.63 -3.66 -28.73
N PHE A 557 -1.94 -2.67 -27.87
CA PHE A 557 -3.31 -2.33 -27.48
C PHE A 557 -3.59 -0.84 -27.69
N VAL A 558 -4.44 -0.54 -28.69
CA VAL A 558 -5.09 0.77 -28.84
C VAL A 558 -6.57 0.61 -28.43
N ASP A 559 -6.84 0.99 -27.18
CA ASP A 559 -8.08 1.37 -26.45
C ASP A 559 -9.47 0.74 -26.73
N ASP A 560 -9.66 -0.07 -27.76
CA ASP A 560 -10.99 -0.60 -28.12
C ASP A 560 -10.89 -1.99 -28.74
N SER A 561 -11.06 -3.04 -27.92
CA SER A 561 -11.79 -4.26 -28.30
C SER A 561 -11.86 -5.30 -27.16
N LEU A 562 -13.10 -5.56 -26.73
CA LEU A 562 -13.68 -6.84 -26.28
C LEU A 562 -12.71 -7.91 -25.73
N THR A 563 -12.39 -7.83 -24.44
CA THR A 563 -11.92 -8.99 -23.67
C THR A 563 -13.08 -9.99 -23.51
N GLN A 564 -13.02 -11.14 -24.19
CA GLN A 564 -13.93 -12.27 -23.94
C GLN A 564 -13.32 -13.17 -22.85
N TYR A 565 -14.05 -13.34 -21.75
CA TYR A 565 -13.65 -14.25 -20.67
C TYR A 565 -14.52 -15.51 -20.73
N ASN A 566 -13.89 -16.67 -20.87
CA ASN A 566 -14.57 -17.95 -20.79
C ASN A 566 -14.60 -18.43 -19.33
N ILE A 567 -15.66 -18.07 -18.61
CA ILE A 567 -15.89 -18.55 -17.24
C ILE A 567 -16.65 -19.88 -17.33
N ASN A 568 -15.92 -20.99 -17.53
CA ASN A 568 -16.53 -22.30 -17.34
C ASN A 568 -16.78 -22.52 -15.84
N SER A 569 -18.06 -22.48 -15.44
CA SER A 569 -18.64 -22.80 -14.12
C SER A 569 -18.95 -21.69 -13.10
N THR A 570 -19.18 -20.46 -13.54
CA THR A 570 -20.27 -19.68 -12.93
C THR A 570 -21.19 -19.20 -14.04
N THR A 571 -22.37 -19.79 -14.15
CA THR A 571 -23.49 -19.17 -14.85
C THR A 571 -23.76 -17.82 -14.19
N ILE A 572 -23.13 -16.77 -14.71
CA ILE A 572 -23.67 -15.43 -14.63
C ILE A 572 -24.91 -15.50 -15.51
N GLN A 573 -26.06 -15.83 -14.90
CA GLN A 573 -27.29 -15.32 -15.45
C GLN A 573 -27.11 -13.82 -15.52
N ASP A 574 -27.08 -13.31 -16.74
CA ASP A 574 -27.32 -11.92 -17.05
C ASP A 574 -28.72 -11.62 -16.49
N SER A 575 -28.73 -11.29 -15.20
CA SER A 575 -29.87 -10.76 -14.52
C SER A 575 -30.00 -9.37 -15.11
N VAL A 576 -30.81 -9.32 -16.18
CA VAL A 576 -31.94 -8.41 -16.19
C VAL A 576 -32.19 -8.00 -14.75
N ILE A 577 -31.97 -6.73 -14.45
CA ILE A 577 -32.38 -6.10 -13.21
C ILE A 577 -33.92 -6.25 -13.19
N GLN A 578 -34.38 -7.45 -12.82
CA GLN A 578 -35.60 -7.67 -12.13
C GLN A 578 -35.38 -6.95 -10.82
N ARG A 579 -35.90 -5.73 -10.80
CA ARG A 579 -36.34 -4.99 -9.62
C ARG A 579 -36.36 -5.91 -8.40
N SER A 580 -35.29 -5.91 -7.63
CA SER A 580 -35.30 -6.45 -6.29
C SER A 580 -36.19 -5.52 -5.49
N ASN A 581 -37.48 -5.84 -5.48
CA ASN A 581 -38.41 -5.29 -4.51
C ASN A 581 -37.87 -5.68 -3.14
N ILE A 582 -37.44 -4.66 -2.40
CA ILE A 582 -37.40 -4.68 -0.95
C ILE A 582 -38.82 -5.03 -0.46
N GLY A 583 -38.93 -6.07 0.37
CA GLY A 583 -39.98 -6.22 1.37
C GLY A 583 -41.23 -7.02 0.99
N THR A 584 -41.18 -8.34 1.15
CA THR A 584 -42.37 -9.13 1.52
C THR A 584 -42.04 -10.07 2.67
N GLY A 585 -41.98 -9.51 3.87
CA GLY A 585 -42.30 -10.31 5.05
C GLY A 585 -43.69 -10.90 4.82
N LYS A 586 -43.82 -12.23 4.91
CA LYS A 586 -45.07 -12.95 4.65
C LYS A 586 -46.23 -12.27 5.40
N ARG A 587 -47.15 -11.64 4.65
CA ARG A 587 -48.30 -10.94 5.23
C ARG A 587 -49.17 -11.97 5.94
N LYS A 588 -49.27 -11.89 7.27
CA LYS A 588 -50.23 -12.68 8.06
C LYS A 588 -51.51 -11.88 8.22
N CYS A 589 -52.66 -12.54 8.06
CA CYS A 589 -53.94 -11.91 8.31
C CYS A 589 -53.99 -11.41 9.77
N PRO A 590 -54.22 -10.10 10.02
CA PRO A 590 -54.18 -9.54 11.37
C PRO A 590 -55.26 -10.13 12.28
N GLN A 591 -56.30 -10.74 11.71
CA GLN A 591 -57.42 -11.29 12.47
C GLN A 591 -57.31 -12.78 12.77
N CYS A 592 -56.62 -13.57 11.93
CA CYS A 592 -56.56 -15.04 12.13
C CYS A 592 -55.16 -15.65 12.01
N GLY A 593 -54.12 -14.84 11.77
CA GLY A 593 -52.72 -15.26 11.73
C GLY A 593 -52.31 -16.11 10.53
N ARG A 594 -53.25 -16.42 9.61
CA ARG A 594 -52.97 -17.19 8.39
C ARG A 594 -52.07 -16.38 7.46
N GLU A 595 -51.03 -17.01 6.92
CA GLU A 595 -50.20 -16.46 5.85
C GLU A 595 -51.02 -16.29 4.57
N ALA A 596 -51.06 -15.07 4.05
CA ALA A 596 -51.73 -14.72 2.82
C ALA A 596 -50.76 -14.87 1.64
N GLY A 597 -51.24 -15.43 0.52
CA GLY A 597 -50.47 -15.43 -0.72
C GLY A 597 -50.31 -14.03 -1.30
N ASP A 598 -49.27 -13.82 -2.10
CA ASP A 598 -48.81 -12.48 -2.56
C ASP A 598 -49.86 -11.64 -3.31
N ASN A 599 -50.99 -12.25 -3.72
CA ASN A 599 -52.07 -11.60 -4.46
C ASN A 599 -53.45 -11.62 -3.74
N GLU A 600 -53.53 -12.08 -2.48
CA GLU A 600 -54.80 -12.12 -1.74
C GLU A 600 -55.20 -10.72 -1.22
N ARG A 601 -56.26 -10.12 -1.77
CA ARG A 601 -56.84 -8.85 -1.25
C ARG A 601 -57.70 -9.05 0.00
N PHE A 602 -58.12 -10.29 0.25
CA PHE A 602 -58.94 -10.70 1.39
C PHE A 602 -58.44 -12.05 1.88
N CYS A 603 -58.41 -12.25 3.21
CA CYS A 603 -57.98 -13.51 3.78
C CYS A 603 -58.98 -14.62 3.43
N LEU A 604 -58.53 -15.67 2.74
CA LEU A 604 -59.38 -16.79 2.37
C LEU A 604 -59.91 -17.63 3.55
N LYS A 605 -59.42 -17.41 4.78
CA LYS A 605 -59.93 -18.11 5.98
C LYS A 605 -61.03 -17.33 6.70
N CYS A 606 -60.93 -16.01 6.82
CA CYS A 606 -61.86 -15.21 7.63
C CYS A 606 -62.52 -14.04 6.87
N GLY A 607 -62.21 -13.83 5.59
CA GLY A 607 -62.79 -12.79 4.74
C GLY A 607 -62.31 -11.37 5.03
N GLN A 608 -61.44 -11.16 6.02
CA GLN A 608 -60.92 -9.84 6.38
C GLN A 608 -60.05 -9.27 5.25
N LYS A 609 -60.26 -8.00 4.90
CA LYS A 609 -59.44 -7.30 3.92
C LYS A 609 -58.00 -7.21 4.42
N LEU A 610 -57.05 -7.50 3.54
CA LEU A 610 -55.62 -7.44 3.83
C LEU A 610 -55.09 -6.12 3.23
N ASP A 611 -54.61 -5.21 4.07
CA ASP A 611 -53.98 -3.94 3.65
C ASP A 611 -52.57 -4.19 3.10
#